data_AF-A0A101IBZ9-F1
#
_entry.id   AF-A0A101IBZ9-F1
#
_cell.length_a   1.000
_cell.length_b   1.000
_cell.length_c   1.000
_cell.angle_alpha   90.00
_cell.angle_beta   90.00
_cell.angle_gamma   90.00
#
_symmetry.space_group_name_H-M   'P 1'
#
loop_
_entity.id
_entity.type
_entity.pdbx_description
1 polymer ?
#
loop_
_entity_poly.entity_id
_entity_poly.type
_entity_poly.pdbx_seq_one_letter_code
_entity_poly.pdbx_strand_id
1 'polypeptide(L)'
;MKANTLIIGYGNADRQDDGAGWHIVRNLAKRLGLSVPDDPGAAIEIDHELVDLIFDLQIYPELAETISQYKRVCFVDAHTSDIPEEISWI
;
A
#
# COMPACT_ATOMS: atom_id res chain seq x y z
N MET A 1 -10.60 -10.06 -4.66
CA MET A 1 -11.10 -8.74 -5.10
C MET A 1 -12.56 -8.56 -4.71
N LYS A 2 -12.86 -7.50 -3.96
CA LYS A 2 -14.25 -7.11 -3.62
C LYS A 2 -14.57 -5.66 -3.99
N ALA A 3 -13.58 -4.85 -4.31
CA ALA A 3 -13.74 -3.45 -4.67
C ALA A 3 -13.29 -3.14 -6.10
N ASN A 4 -13.66 -1.94 -6.59
CA ASN A 4 -13.14 -1.40 -7.85
C ASN A 4 -11.81 -0.63 -7.67
N THR A 5 -11.37 -0.44 -6.43
CA THR A 5 -10.17 0.34 -6.08
C THR A 5 -9.19 -0.55 -5.32
N LEU A 6 -7.91 -0.45 -5.69
CA LEU A 6 -6.80 -1.08 -4.99
C LEU A 6 -5.84 0.00 -4.46
N ILE A 7 -5.37 -0.15 -3.23
CA ILE A 7 -4.26 0.63 -2.67
C ILE A 7 -3.09 -0.31 -2.43
N ILE A 8 -1.94 0.02 -2.99
CA ILE A 8 -0.70 -0.75 -2.87
C ILE A 8 0.33 0.11 -2.16
N GLY A 9 0.64 -0.21 -0.91
CA GLY A 9 1.82 0.30 -0.25
C GLY A 9 3.02 -0.59 -0.56
N TYR A 10 4.20 0.01 -0.70
CA TYR A 10 5.44 -0.77 -0.77
C TYR A 10 6.59 -0.03 -0.09
N GLY A 11 7.67 -0.76 0.17
CA GLY A 11 8.89 -0.22 0.78
C GLY A 11 9.46 -1.10 1.89
N ASN A 12 10.66 -0.76 2.36
CA ASN A 12 11.40 -1.58 3.32
C ASN A 12 11.42 -0.97 4.72
N ALA A 13 10.75 -1.63 5.68
CA ALA A 13 10.74 -1.21 7.09
C ALA A 13 12.14 -1.18 7.74
N ASP A 14 13.09 -2.00 7.27
CA ASP A 14 14.48 -1.98 7.75
C ASP A 14 15.25 -0.74 7.27
N ARG A 15 14.73 -0.02 6.27
CA ARG A 15 15.29 1.22 5.72
C ARG A 15 14.58 2.46 6.26
N GLN A 16 14.03 2.37 7.46
CA GLN A 16 13.41 3.48 8.19
C GLN A 16 12.20 4.05 7.42
N ASP A 17 12.29 5.29 6.94
CA ASP A 17 11.18 6.00 6.32
C ASP A 17 10.73 5.37 5.00
N ASP A 18 11.56 4.54 4.37
CA ASP A 18 11.17 3.69 3.22
C ASP A 18 9.98 2.79 3.55
N GLY A 19 9.82 2.39 4.82
CA GLY A 19 8.68 1.60 5.30
C GLY A 19 7.37 2.39 5.47
N ALA A 20 7.31 3.67 5.11
CA ALA A 20 6.13 4.51 5.33
C ALA A 20 4.84 3.95 4.69
N GLY A 21 4.95 3.28 3.55
CA GLY A 21 3.82 2.63 2.87
C GLY A 21 3.06 1.65 3.77
N TRP A 22 3.76 0.88 4.61
CA TRP A 22 3.15 -0.08 5.52
C TRP A 22 2.26 0.61 6.55
N HIS A 23 2.75 1.71 7.12
CA HIS A 23 2.02 2.48 8.13
C HIS A 23 0.73 3.08 7.55
N ILE A 24 0.77 3.55 6.30
CA ILE A 24 -0.41 4.07 5.61
C ILE A 24 -1.43 2.96 5.39
N VAL A 25 -1.02 1.82 4.82
CA VAL A 25 -1.91 0.67 4.57
C VAL A 25 -2.50 0.13 5.88
N ARG A 26 -1.69 -0.04 6.92
CA ARG A 26 -2.16 -0.44 8.26
C ARG A 26 -3.20 0.52 8.83
N ASN A 27 -2.98 1.82 8.70
CA ASN A 27 -3.92 2.82 9.20
C ASN A 27 -5.23 2.84 8.40
N LEU A 28 -5.18 2.60 7.10
CA LEU A 28 -6.38 2.41 6.27
C LEU A 28 -7.16 1.17 6.68
N ALA A 29 -6.49 0.03 6.85
CA ALA A 29 -7.13 -1.20 7.33
C ALA A 29 -7.83 -0.99 8.68
N LYS A 30 -7.16 -0.31 9.63
CA LYS A 30 -7.76 0.05 10.92
C LYS A 30 -9.01 0.92 10.80
N ARG A 31 -9.02 1.89 9.88
CA ARG A 31 -10.20 2.74 9.62
C ARG A 31 -11.37 1.95 9.02
N LEU A 32 -11.09 0.85 8.34
CA LEU A 32 -12.08 -0.10 7.83
C LEU A 32 -12.52 -1.13 8.90
N GLY A 33 -12.01 -1.02 10.14
CA GLY A 33 -12.33 -1.97 11.21
C GLY A 33 -11.59 -3.31 11.08
N LEU A 34 -10.51 -3.36 10.29
CA LEU A 34 -9.73 -4.57 10.03
C LEU A 34 -8.42 -4.57 10.82
N SER A 35 -7.95 -5.76 11.16
CA SER A 35 -6.65 -5.99 11.78
C SER A 35 -5.62 -6.43 10.74
N VAL A 36 -4.39 -5.97 10.89
CA VAL A 36 -3.21 -6.39 10.11
C VAL A 36 -2.14 -6.92 11.07
N PRO A 37 -1.10 -7.61 10.59
CA PRO A 37 0.05 -7.97 11.42
C PRO A 37 0.63 -6.74 12.14
N ASP A 38 1.16 -6.94 13.34
CA ASP A 38 1.80 -5.86 14.10
C ASP A 38 3.28 -5.65 13.74
N ASP A 39 3.87 -6.60 13.04
CA ASP A 39 5.25 -6.56 12.56
C ASP A 39 5.41 -5.55 11.41
N PRO A 40 6.18 -4.46 11.58
CA PRO A 40 6.38 -3.46 10.54
C PRO A 40 7.01 -4.08 9.29
N GLY A 41 6.42 -3.82 8.12
CA GLY A 41 6.90 -4.37 6.86
C GLY A 41 6.39 -5.78 6.54
N ALA A 42 5.63 -6.42 7.45
CA ALA A 42 4.94 -7.65 7.13
C ALA A 42 3.91 -7.42 6.00
N ALA A 43 3.82 -8.39 5.10
CA ALA A 43 2.88 -8.34 3.98
C ALA A 43 1.44 -8.17 4.47
N ILE A 44 0.67 -7.38 3.73
CA ILE A 44 -0.76 -7.17 3.94
C ILE A 44 -1.47 -7.51 2.64
N GLU A 45 -2.49 -8.35 2.70
CA GLU A 45 -3.37 -8.62 1.58
C GLU A 45 -4.80 -8.75 2.11
N ILE A 46 -5.65 -7.77 1.76
CA ILE A 46 -7.01 -7.64 2.29
C ILE A 46 -7.95 -7.32 1.15
N ASP A 47 -8.96 -8.17 1.00
CA ASP A 47 -10.15 -7.87 0.22
C ASP A 47 -11.24 -7.21 1.08
N HIS A 48 -11.72 -6.04 0.68
CA HIS A 48 -12.79 -5.31 1.37
C HIS A 48 -13.77 -4.68 0.38
N GLU A 49 -15.04 -4.51 0.78
CA GLU A 49 -16.11 -4.03 -0.12
C GLU A 49 -15.90 -2.61 -0.68
N LEU A 50 -15.14 -1.76 0.02
CA LEU A 50 -14.84 -0.38 -0.38
C LEU A 50 -13.52 -0.25 -1.15
N VAL A 51 -12.48 -0.97 -0.73
CA VAL A 51 -11.12 -0.85 -1.25
C VAL A 51 -10.30 -2.07 -0.85
N ASP A 52 -9.63 -2.69 -1.82
CA ASP A 52 -8.70 -3.78 -1.56
C ASP A 52 -7.33 -3.17 -1.20
N LEU A 53 -6.60 -3.79 -0.27
CA LEU A 53 -5.36 -3.28 0.30
C LEU A 53 -4.23 -4.31 0.15
N ILE A 54 -3.09 -3.85 -0.39
CA ILE A 54 -1.87 -4.64 -0.48
C ILE A 54 -0.71 -3.86 0.16
N PHE A 55 0.14 -4.56 0.91
CA PHE A 55 1.48 -4.11 1.22
C PHE A 55 2.49 -5.22 0.91
N ASP A 56 3.58 -4.87 0.22
CA ASP A 56 4.72 -5.76 -0.02
C ASP A 56 6.04 -4.98 0.01
N LEU A 57 7.17 -5.67 0.19
CA LEU A 57 8.49 -5.07 0.20
C LEU A 57 8.82 -4.38 -1.13
N GLN A 58 8.41 -4.98 -2.24
CA GLN A 58 8.62 -4.49 -3.61
C GLN A 58 7.44 -4.85 -4.51
N ILE A 59 7.27 -4.09 -5.59
CA ILE A 59 6.35 -4.45 -6.68
C ILE A 59 7.06 -5.37 -7.66
N TYR A 60 6.38 -6.43 -8.09
CA TYR A 60 6.86 -7.39 -9.07
C TYR A 60 5.94 -7.46 -10.31
N PRO A 61 6.45 -7.86 -11.48
CA PRO A 61 5.68 -7.86 -12.74
C PRO A 61 4.37 -8.66 -12.70
N GLU A 62 4.31 -9.74 -11.92
CA GLU A 62 3.14 -10.61 -11.81
C GLU A 62 1.94 -9.87 -11.20
N LEU A 63 2.18 -8.80 -10.41
CA LEU A 63 1.11 -7.96 -9.87
C LEU A 63 0.34 -7.21 -10.95
N ALA A 64 0.89 -7.08 -12.17
CA ALA A 64 0.23 -6.42 -13.29
C ALA A 64 -1.10 -7.10 -13.68
N GLU A 65 -1.18 -8.44 -13.57
CA GLU A 65 -2.41 -9.18 -13.83
C GLU A 65 -3.50 -8.75 -12.84
N THR A 66 -3.18 -8.75 -11.54
CA THR A 66 -4.07 -8.29 -10.47
C THR A 66 -4.46 -6.83 -10.64
N ILE A 67 -3.49 -5.93 -10.89
CA ILE A 67 -3.71 -4.48 -11.10
C ILE A 67 -4.69 -4.23 -12.25
N SER A 68 -4.60 -5.00 -13.33
CA SER A 68 -5.45 -4.83 -14.52
C SER A 68 -6.95 -5.01 -14.26
N GLN A 69 -7.30 -5.66 -13.15
CA GLN A 69 -8.68 -5.97 -12.78
C GLN A 69 -9.38 -4.81 -12.04
N TYR A 70 -8.64 -3.76 -11.64
CA TYR A 70 -9.17 -2.62 -10.90
C TYR A 70 -9.39 -1.40 -11.79
N LYS A 71 -10.41 -0.60 -11.47
CA LYS A 71 -10.69 0.66 -12.17
C LYS A 71 -9.79 1.80 -11.69
N ARG A 72 -9.30 1.70 -10.46
CA ARG A 72 -8.42 2.69 -9.83
C ARG A 72 -7.38 1.96 -9.00
N VAL A 73 -6.13 2.33 -9.17
CA VAL A 73 -5.02 1.86 -8.33
C VAL A 73 -4.28 3.07 -7.78
N CYS A 74 -4.01 3.07 -6.48
CA CYS A 74 -3.18 4.07 -5.81
C CYS A 74 -1.92 3.40 -5.28
N PHE A 75 -0.77 3.89 -5.70
CA PHE A 75 0.52 3.48 -5.17
C PHE A 75 0.91 4.39 -4.01
N VAL A 76 1.50 3.81 -2.97
CA VAL A 76 1.95 4.52 -1.78
C VAL A 76 3.40 4.13 -1.51
N ASP A 77 4.28 5.12 -1.59
CA ASP A 77 5.72 4.99 -1.48
C ASP A 77 6.29 6.12 -0.62
N ALA A 78 7.47 5.89 -0.07
CA ALA A 78 8.29 6.96 0.47
C ALA A 78 9.08 7.60 -0.69
N HIS A 79 9.18 8.92 -0.69
CA HIS A 79 10.06 9.63 -1.61
C HIS A 79 11.13 10.38 -0.85
N THR A 80 12.25 10.62 -1.51
CA THR A 80 13.33 11.45 -0.98
C THR A 80 13.15 12.92 -1.38
N SER A 81 14.02 13.78 -0.85
CA SER A 81 13.95 15.23 -0.89
C SER A 81 14.08 15.90 -2.27
N ASP A 82 14.18 15.12 -3.34
CA ASP A 82 14.15 15.68 -4.70
C ASP A 82 12.77 16.24 -5.07
N ILE A 83 11.74 15.86 -4.30
CA ILE A 83 10.40 16.45 -4.34
C ILE A 83 10.25 17.37 -3.12
N PRO A 84 9.97 18.68 -3.31
CA PRO A 84 9.89 19.64 -2.21
C PRO A 84 8.63 19.47 -1.35
N GLU A 85 7.56 18.88 -1.89
CA GLU A 85 6.34 18.59 -1.15
C GLU A 85 6.51 17.39 -0.22
N GLU A 86 5.98 17.46 1.01
CA GLU A 86 5.97 16.32 1.95
C GLU A 86 5.05 15.17 1.51
N ILE A 87 4.05 15.46 0.67
CA ILE A 87 3.12 14.48 0.09
C ILE A 87 2.92 14.83 -1.39
N SER A 88 3.17 13.85 -2.25
CA SER A 88 3.09 13.98 -3.69
C SER A 88 1.96 13.11 -4.27
N TRP A 89 1.13 13.68 -5.14
CA TRP A 89 -0.04 13.01 -5.76
C TRP A 89 0.12 12.76 -7.27
N ILE A 90 1.33 12.99 -7.80
CA ILE A 90 1.66 12.98 -9.23
C ILE A 90 1.93 11.57 -9.75
#